data_AF-A0A1G5S3S0-F1
#
_entry.id   AF-A0A1G5S3S0-F1
#
_cell.length_a   1.000
_cell.length_b   1.000
_cell.length_c   1.000
_cell.angle_alpha   90.00
_cell.angle_beta   90.00
_cell.angle_gamma   90.00
#
_symmetry.space_group_name_H-M   'P 1'
#
loop_
_entity.id
_entity.type
_entity.pdbx_description
1 polymer ?
#
loop_
_entity_poly.entity_id
_entity_poly.type
_entity_poly.pdbx_seq_one_letter_code
_entity_poly.pdbx_strand_id
1 'polypeptide(L)' 'MDFINDFDKIICEVSSVLGKPINKTKYEIVDRGIPHQPRSLPTGMMGVYTFWYEGDFLKLGKAGPM' A
#
# COMPACT_ATOMS: atom_id res chain seq x y z
N MET A 1 5.95 -14.52 -2.93
CA MET A 1 6.32 -13.16 -3.34
C MET A 1 6.35 -12.30 -2.10
N ASP A 2 7.28 -11.35 -2.04
CA ASP A 2 7.41 -10.45 -0.90
C ASP A 2 6.86 -9.07 -1.25
N PHE A 3 5.53 -9.01 -1.37
CA PHE A 3 4.85 -7.79 -1.82
C PHE A 3 5.09 -6.62 -0.88
N ILE A 4 5.31 -6.86 0.41
CA ILE A 4 5.60 -5.80 1.38
C ILE A 4 6.90 -5.10 0.99
N ASN A 5 7.98 -5.85 0.77
CA ASN A 5 9.26 -5.28 0.36
C ASN A 5 9.23 -4.70 -1.06
N ASP A 6 8.48 -5.33 -1.98
CA ASP A 6 8.36 -4.83 -3.36
C ASP A 6 7.62 -3.48 -3.41
N PHE A 7 6.49 -3.35 -2.70
CA PHE A 7 5.76 -2.08 -2.60
C PHE A 7 6.61 -1.01 -1.90
N ASP A 8 7.35 -1.38 -0.85
CA ASP A 8 8.22 -0.44 -0.14
C ASP A 8 9.29 0.16 -1.07
N LYS A 9 9.95 -0.68 -1.86
CA LYS A 9 10.93 -0.24 -2.86
C LYS A 9 10.29 0.67 -3.90
N ILE A 10 9.16 0.28 -4.48
CA ILE A 10 8.46 1.07 -5.50
C ILE A 10 8.08 2.45 -4.96
N ILE A 11 7.51 2.52 -3.75
CA ILE A 11 7.14 3.79 -3.12
C ILE A 11 8.38 4.67 -2.92
N CYS A 12 9.45 4.11 -2.37
CA CYS A 12 10.70 4.84 -2.14
C CYS A 12 11.33 5.36 -3.43
N GLU A 13 11.44 4.51 -4.45
CA GLU A 13 12.07 4.84 -5.74
C GLU A 13 11.25 5.89 -6.50
N VAL A 14 9.95 5.65 -6.69
CA VAL A 14 9.09 6.57 -7.45
C VAL A 14 9.01 7.92 -6.76
N SER A 15 8.82 7.96 -5.44
CA SER A 15 8.75 9.22 -4.69
C SER A 15 10.06 10.01 -4.75
N SER A 16 11.21 9.31 -4.74
CA SER A 16 12.53 9.92 -4.90
C SER A 16 12.73 10.52 -6.29
N VAL A 17 12.36 9.79 -7.34
CA VAL A 17 12.43 10.28 -8.74
C VAL A 17 11.56 11.52 -8.94
N LEU A 18 10.42 11.60 -8.27
CA LEU A 18 9.53 12.76 -8.30
C LEU A 18 10.01 13.94 -7.43
N GLY A 19 11.17 13.83 -6.78
CA GLY A 19 11.73 14.87 -5.91
C GLY A 19 10.95 15.09 -4.61
N LYS A 20 10.09 14.12 -4.23
CA LYS A 20 9.23 14.18 -3.04
C LYS A 20 9.34 12.88 -2.25
N PRO A 21 10.55 12.53 -1.74
CA PRO A 21 10.76 11.27 -1.05
C PRO A 21 9.81 11.13 0.15
N ILE A 22 9.09 10.00 0.22
CA ILE A 22 8.18 9.72 1.32
C ILE A 22 8.96 9.01 2.43
N ASN A 23 8.93 9.57 3.64
CA ASN A 23 9.55 8.94 4.80
C ASN A 23 8.78 7.68 5.21
N LYS A 24 9.47 6.56 5.46
CA LYS A 24 8.87 5.28 5.90
C LYS A 24 7.98 5.38 7.14
N THR A 25 8.23 6.36 8.01
CA THR A 25 7.37 6.62 9.18
C THR A 25 5.98 7.18 8.83
N LYS A 26 5.75 7.55 7.57
CA LYS A 26 4.50 8.16 7.07
C LYS A 26 3.53 7.17 6.42
N TYR A 27 3.94 5.93 6.20
CA TYR A 27 3.07 4.90 5.63
C TYR A 27 3.35 3.53 6.24
N GLU A 28 2.37 2.65 6.12
CA GLU A 28 2.45 1.25 6.54
C GLU A 28 1.99 0.39 5.36
N ILE A 29 2.66 -0.74 5.12
CA ILE A 29 2.25 -1.73 4.13
C ILE A 29 1.84 -2.99 4.87
N VAL A 30 0.60 -3.43 4.63
CA VAL A 30 0.00 -4.58 5.31
C VAL A 30 -0.48 -5.58 4.28
N ASP A 31 0.10 -6.78 4.29
CA ASP A 31 -0.53 -7.93 3.66
C ASP A 31 -1.65 -8.44 4.56
N ARG A 32 -2.89 -8.39 4.05
CA ARG A 32 -4.08 -8.81 4.79
C ARG A 32 -4.35 -10.31 4.69
N GLY A 33 -3.62 -11.04 3.84
CA GLY A 33 -3.80 -12.46 3.60
C GLY A 33 -5.18 -12.83 3.04
N ILE A 34 -5.43 -14.13 2.94
CA ILE A 34 -6.70 -14.72 2.52
C ILE A 34 -7.12 -15.76 3.57
N PRO A 35 -8.32 -15.67 4.17
CA PRO A 35 -9.31 -14.60 4.03
C PRO A 35 -8.85 -13.31 4.73
N HIS A 36 -9.06 -12.17 4.09
CA HIS A 36 -8.72 -10.89 4.70
C HIS A 36 -9.67 -10.55 5.84
N GLN A 37 -9.15 -10.01 6.93
CA GLN A 37 -9.94 -9.46 8.03
C GLN A 37 -10.05 -7.93 7.87
N PRO A 38 -11.26 -7.38 7.64
CA PRO A 38 -11.44 -5.94 7.53
C PRO A 38 -10.99 -5.22 8.80
N ARG A 39 -10.28 -4.10 8.65
CA ARG A 39 -9.96 -3.20 9.76
C ARG A 39 -10.21 -1.76 9.35
N SER A 40 -10.64 -0.95 10.30
CA SER A 40 -10.74 0.50 10.12
C SER A 40 -9.37 1.10 9.83
N LEU A 41 -9.37 2.16 9.02
CA LEU A 41 -8.16 2.94 8.78
C LEU A 41 -7.77 3.72 10.04
N PRO A 42 -6.47 3.84 10.34
CA PRO A 42 -6.02 4.75 11.39
C PRO A 42 -6.51 6.18 11.12
N THR A 43 -6.83 6.90 12.19
CA THR A 43 -7.29 8.30 12.08
C THR A 43 -6.26 9.14 11.33
N GLY A 44 -6.72 9.90 10.33
CA GLY A 44 -5.85 10.76 9.51
C GLY A 44 -5.04 10.01 8.45
N MET A 45 -5.30 8.72 8.22
CA MET A 45 -4.69 7.96 7.14
C MET A 45 -5.69 7.66 6.02
N MET A 46 -5.14 7.56 4.80
CA MET A 46 -5.83 7.04 3.62
C MET A 46 -5.26 5.66 3.29
N GLY A 47 -6.14 4.69 3.06
CA GLY A 47 -5.75 3.38 2.56
C GLY A 47 -5.63 3.41 1.05
N VAL A 48 -4.48 3.01 0.52
CA VAL A 48 -4.32 2.58 -0.88
C VAL A 48 -4.20 1.07 -0.86
N TYR A 49 -5.04 0.38 -1.63
CA TYR A 49 -5.14 -1.09 -1.56
C TYR A 49 -5.11 -1.71 -2.95
N THR A 50 -4.56 -2.93 -3.02
CA THR A 50 -4.61 -3.77 -4.21
C THR A 50 -5.18 -5.14 -3.87
N PHE A 51 -5.80 -5.80 -4.85
CA PHE A 51 -6.16 -7.22 -4.75
C PHE A 51 -5.30 -8.01 -5.71
N TRP A 52 -4.62 -9.05 -5.21
CA TRP A 52 -3.81 -9.96 -5.99
C TRP A 52 -4.46 -11.35 -6.02
N TYR A 53 -4.55 -11.96 -7.19
CA TYR A 53 -5.10 -13.28 -7.39
C TYR A 53 -4.42 -13.95 -8.58
N GLU A 54 -3.93 -15.18 -8.39
CA GLU A 54 -3.35 -16.04 -9.45
C GLU A 54 -2.32 -15.36 -10.36
N GLY A 55 -1.49 -14.47 -9.81
CA GLY A 55 -0.43 -13.78 -10.56
C GLY A 55 -0.81 -12.36 -11.01
N ASP A 56 -2.08 -11.99 -10.95
CA ASP A 56 -2.58 -10.72 -11.45
C ASP A 56 -3.07 -9.78 -10.35
N PHE A 57 -2.84 -8.48 -10.55
CA PHE A 57 -3.46 -7.43 -9.74
C PHE A 57 -4.84 -7.08 -10.31
N LEU A 58 -5.89 -7.46 -9.60
CA LEU A 58 -7.27 -7.33 -10.05
C LEU A 58 -7.83 -5.91 -9.90
N LYS A 59 -7.38 -5.18 -8.89
CA LYS A 59 -7.91 -3.84 -8.55
C LYS A 59 -6.89 -3.04 -7.77
N LEU A 60 -6.86 -1.74 -8.03
CA LEU A 60 -6.24 -0.70 -7.21
C LEU A 60 -7.32 0.28 -6.76
N GLY A 61 -7.30 0.70 -5.50
CA GLY A 61 -8.28 1.66 -4.99
C GLY A 61 -7.75 2.48 -3.82
N LYS A 62 -8.51 3.52 -3.48
CA LYS A 62 -8.26 4.36 -2.31
C LYS A 62 -9.50 4.43 -1.40
N ALA A 63 -9.29 4.50 -0.10
CA ALA A 63 -10.34 4.62 0.91
C ALA A 63 -9.91 5.61 2.01
N GLY A 64 -10.86 6.40 2.52
CA GLY A 64 -10.60 7.45 3.52
C GLY A 64 -10.59 8.88 2.94
N PRO A 65 -10.59 9.90 3.81
CA PRO A 65 -10.60 11.31 3.42
C PRO A 65 -9.26 11.74 2.78
N MET A 66 -9.32 12.74 1.89
CA MET A 66 -8.13 13.46 1.37
C MET A 66 -7.67 14.54 2.34
#